data_AF-A0A972GEA6-F1
#
_entry.id   AF-A0A972GEA6-F1
#
_cell.length_a   1.000
_cell.length_b   1.000
_cell.length_c   1.000
_cell.angle_alpha   90.00
_cell.angle_beta   90.00
_cell.angle_gamma   90.00
#
_symmetry.space_group_name_H-M   'P 1'
#
loop_
_entity.id
_entity.type
_entity.pdbx_description
1 polymer ?
#
loop_
_entity_poly.entity_id
_entity_poly.type
_entity_poly.pdbx_seq_one_letter_code
_entity_poly.pdbx_strand_id
1 'polypeptide(L)'
;MAHPKHYTDVYCWMDVILNVQEVNDQLTIAIPGVPKGYEALLELDKTDHFRMRGGPLDGAMVVFVRNESDEITTMPADGLEFTRIPPKSVNNIPTTERLLVPNLDLTLKKEVAFAELLQTLMNIADGNWIDYHLPYPKHEFIQYVSAQDIVIFHSSNNTDIDIFTPVRKSIELGDKTGQGNLQAT
;
A
#
# COMPACT_ATOMS: atom_id res chain seq x y z
N MET A 1 -32.31 -4.32 9.58
CA MET A 1 -31.08 -3.58 9.26
C MET A 1 -29.95 -4.26 10.00
N ALA A 2 -28.89 -4.69 9.31
CA ALA A 2 -27.72 -5.24 9.99
C ALA A 2 -27.06 -4.12 10.81
N HIS A 3 -26.77 -4.34 12.08
CA HIS A 3 -26.14 -3.32 12.92
C HIS A 3 -24.65 -3.16 12.51
N PRO A 4 -24.18 -1.93 12.20
CA PRO A 4 -22.81 -1.68 11.71
C PRO A 4 -21.70 -2.23 12.61
N LYS A 5 -21.95 -2.29 13.93
CA LYS A 5 -21.01 -2.75 14.95
C LYS A 5 -20.51 -4.19 14.80
N HIS A 6 -21.19 -5.04 14.03
CA HIS A 6 -20.76 -6.43 13.86
C HIS A 6 -19.59 -6.59 12.89
N TYR A 7 -19.40 -5.62 11.99
CA TYR A 7 -18.39 -5.66 10.93
C TYR A 7 -17.06 -5.02 11.33
N THR A 8 -17.10 -4.11 12.31
CA THR A 8 -15.94 -3.31 12.72
C THR A 8 -14.88 -4.18 13.40
N ASP A 9 -13.74 -4.34 12.75
CA ASP A 9 -12.58 -5.05 13.27
C ASP A 9 -11.35 -4.82 12.37
N VAL A 10 -10.23 -5.44 12.76
CA VAL A 10 -9.02 -5.53 11.96
C VAL A 10 -9.07 -6.78 11.10
N TYR A 11 -8.77 -6.63 9.82
CA TYR A 11 -8.68 -7.70 8.84
C TYR A 11 -7.29 -7.69 8.20
N CYS A 12 -6.78 -8.86 7.86
CA CYS A 12 -5.42 -9.00 7.34
C CYS A 12 -5.35 -9.97 6.18
N TRP A 13 -4.61 -9.58 5.16
CA TRP A 13 -4.22 -10.45 4.06
C TRP A 13 -2.72 -10.29 3.84
N MET A 14 -1.96 -11.38 4.01
CA MET A 14 -0.50 -11.36 4.08
C MET A 14 -0.01 -10.36 5.15
N ASP A 15 0.66 -9.28 4.76
CA ASP A 15 1.13 -8.21 5.65
C ASP A 15 0.27 -6.93 5.54
N VAL A 16 -0.82 -6.96 4.77
CA VAL A 16 -1.72 -5.83 4.57
C VAL A 16 -2.81 -5.85 5.63
N ILE A 17 -2.86 -4.79 6.43
CA ILE A 17 -3.84 -4.59 7.50
C ILE A 17 -4.92 -3.62 7.01
N LEU A 18 -6.18 -4.00 7.20
CA LEU A 18 -7.35 -3.18 6.98
C LEU A 18 -8.10 -2.99 8.29
N ASN A 19 -8.39 -1.75 8.65
CA ASN A 19 -9.30 -1.41 9.74
C ASN A 19 -10.68 -1.16 9.15
N VAL A 20 -11.62 -2.06 9.40
CA VAL A 20 -13.04 -1.81 9.14
C VAL A 20 -13.60 -1.07 10.35
N GLN A 21 -14.14 0.12 10.13
CA GLN A 21 -14.59 1.00 11.21
C GLN A 21 -15.84 1.78 10.81
N GLU A 22 -16.58 2.25 11.80
CA GLU A 22 -17.75 3.12 11.59
C GLU A 22 -17.34 4.58 11.73
N VAL A 23 -17.60 5.38 10.70
CA VAL A 23 -17.35 6.83 10.67
C VAL A 23 -18.61 7.49 10.13
N ASN A 24 -19.21 8.41 10.90
CA ASN A 24 -20.44 9.12 10.52
C ASN A 24 -21.58 8.17 10.06
N ASP A 25 -21.83 7.10 10.83
CA ASP A 25 -22.84 6.06 10.54
C ASP A 25 -22.61 5.29 9.22
N GLN A 26 -21.39 5.37 8.66
CA GLN A 26 -20.97 4.63 7.46
C GLN A 26 -19.84 3.68 7.81
N LEU A 27 -19.90 2.47 7.23
CA LEU A 27 -18.81 1.52 7.35
C LEU A 27 -17.70 1.93 6.37
N THR A 28 -16.47 1.97 6.86
CA THR A 28 -15.28 2.41 6.10
C THR A 28 -14.15 1.41 6.27
N ILE A 29 -13.25 1.36 5.29
CA ILE A 29 -11.98 0.65 5.35
C ILE A 29 -10.84 1.67 5.34
N ALA A 30 -10.00 1.60 6.36
CA ALA A 30 -8.78 2.38 6.47
C ALA A 30 -7.56 1.47 6.49
N ILE A 31 -6.52 1.82 5.74
CA ILE A 31 -5.21 1.19 5.85
C ILE A 31 -4.41 1.99 6.90
N PRO A 32 -3.76 1.35 7.89
CA PRO A 32 -2.90 2.05 8.83
C PRO A 32 -1.86 2.93 8.11
N GLY A 33 -1.79 4.20 8.52
CA GLY A 33 -0.89 5.20 7.91
C GLY A 33 -1.52 6.04 6.81
N VAL A 34 -2.67 5.65 6.25
CA VAL A 34 -3.43 6.51 5.34
C VAL A 34 -4.08 7.67 6.13
N PRO A 35 -4.00 8.93 5.66
CA PRO A 35 -4.62 10.06 6.34
C PRO A 35 -6.14 9.91 6.48
N LYS A 36 -6.71 10.49 7.54
CA LYS A 36 -8.16 10.55 7.71
C LYS A 36 -8.81 11.30 6.54
N GLY A 37 -9.96 10.83 6.09
CA GLY A 37 -10.70 11.34 4.94
C GLY A 37 -10.38 10.64 3.61
N TYR A 38 -9.41 9.71 3.60
CA TYR A 38 -9.06 8.88 2.44
C TYR A 38 -9.49 7.42 2.60
N GLU A 39 -10.33 7.12 3.60
CA GLU A 39 -10.90 5.79 3.80
C GLU A 39 -11.82 5.40 2.64
N ALA A 40 -11.84 4.12 2.27
CA ALA A 40 -12.81 3.60 1.33
C ALA A 40 -14.15 3.39 2.04
N LEU A 41 -15.27 3.74 1.41
CA LEU A 41 -16.62 3.52 1.94
C LEU A 41 -17.11 2.11 1.57
N LEU A 42 -17.84 1.49 2.48
CA LEU A 42 -18.54 0.22 2.23
C LEU A 42 -20.05 0.51 2.12
N GLU A 43 -20.54 0.61 0.88
CA GLU A 43 -21.96 0.79 0.61
C GLU A 43 -22.69 -0.56 0.67
N LEU A 44 -23.67 -0.68 1.56
CA LEU A 44 -24.45 -1.92 1.69
C LEU A 44 -25.22 -2.21 0.39
N ASP A 45 -24.96 -3.36 -0.22
CA ASP A 45 -25.72 -3.89 -1.36
C ASP A 45 -26.83 -4.81 -0.88
N LYS A 46 -26.45 -5.82 -0.08
CA LYS A 46 -27.36 -6.75 0.61
C LYS A 46 -26.71 -7.25 1.90
N THR A 47 -27.42 -8.04 2.69
CA THR A 47 -26.90 -8.57 3.97
C THR A 47 -25.49 -9.14 3.81
N ASP A 48 -24.52 -8.63 4.57
CA ASP A 48 -23.10 -9.01 4.55
C ASP A 48 -22.36 -8.77 3.22
N HIS A 49 -22.97 -8.10 2.24
CA HIS A 49 -22.36 -7.73 0.96
C HIS A 49 -22.33 -6.22 0.79
N PHE A 50 -21.14 -5.69 0.50
CA PHE A 50 -20.89 -4.27 0.39
C PHE A 50 -20.13 -3.97 -0.90
N ARG A 51 -20.43 -2.85 -1.53
CA ARG A 51 -19.65 -2.30 -2.63
C ARG A 51 -18.62 -1.33 -2.05
N MET A 52 -17.34 -1.53 -2.37
CA MET A 52 -16.31 -0.59 -1.98
C MET A 52 -16.35 0.66 -2.86
N ARG A 53 -16.21 1.85 -2.25
CA ARG A 53 -16.03 3.13 -2.94
C ARG A 53 -14.75 3.82 -2.49
N GLY A 54 -13.88 4.13 -3.44
CA GLY A 54 -12.55 4.69 -3.20
C GLY A 54 -11.47 3.64 -2.95
N GLY A 55 -10.22 4.10 -2.99
CA GLY A 55 -9.04 3.25 -2.83
C GLY A 55 -8.74 2.36 -4.04
N PRO A 56 -7.73 1.47 -3.94
CA PRO A 56 -7.27 0.62 -5.05
C PRO A 56 -8.29 -0.44 -5.50
N LEU A 57 -9.27 -0.77 -4.65
CA LEU A 57 -10.31 -1.76 -4.92
C LEU A 57 -11.69 -1.09 -5.13
N ASP A 58 -11.72 0.15 -5.63
CA ASP A 58 -12.98 0.84 -5.94
C ASP A 58 -13.87 -0.02 -6.85
N GLY A 59 -15.14 -0.15 -6.47
CA GLY A 59 -16.10 -1.00 -7.17
C GLY A 59 -16.00 -2.49 -6.85
N ALA A 60 -15.02 -2.95 -6.06
CA ALA A 60 -14.96 -4.34 -5.61
C ALA A 60 -16.17 -4.71 -4.74
N MET A 61 -16.62 -5.97 -4.86
CA MET A 61 -17.59 -6.55 -3.93
C MET A 61 -16.85 -7.09 -2.72
N VAL A 62 -17.19 -6.57 -1.54
CA VAL A 62 -16.71 -7.00 -0.24
C VAL A 62 -17.78 -7.86 0.41
N VAL A 63 -17.44 -9.09 0.80
CA VAL A 63 -18.39 -10.00 1.44
C VAL A 63 -17.87 -10.38 2.81
N PHE A 64 -18.67 -10.21 3.85
CA PHE A 64 -18.31 -10.69 5.19
C PHE A 64 -18.81 -12.12 5.36
N VAL A 65 -17.89 -13.06 5.55
CA VAL A 65 -18.21 -14.48 5.70
C VAL A 65 -18.22 -14.83 7.17
N ARG A 66 -19.26 -15.57 7.59
CA ARG A 66 -19.46 -15.98 8.98
C ARG A 66 -19.20 -17.47 9.17
N ASN A 67 -18.77 -17.86 10.36
CA ASN A 67 -18.69 -19.26 10.79
C ASN A 67 -20.04 -19.78 11.30
N GLU A 68 -20.08 -21.05 11.74
CA GLU A 68 -21.27 -21.69 12.31
C GLU A 68 -21.78 -21.02 13.59
N SER A 69 -20.92 -20.25 14.28
CA SER A 69 -21.25 -19.47 15.48
C SER A 69 -21.74 -18.05 15.16
N ASP A 70 -22.01 -17.73 13.88
CA ASP A 70 -22.43 -16.41 13.39
C ASP A 70 -21.37 -15.29 13.54
N GLU A 71 -20.10 -15.67 13.76
CA GLU A 71 -18.99 -14.73 13.85
C GLU A 71 -18.36 -14.52 12.48
N ILE A 72 -18.12 -13.27 12.10
CA ILE A 72 -17.37 -12.96 10.87
C ILE A 72 -15.92 -13.44 11.03
N THR A 73 -15.45 -14.23 10.08
CA THR A 73 -14.09 -14.79 10.05
C THR A 73 -13.25 -14.25 8.91
N THR A 74 -13.86 -14.00 7.75
CA THR A 74 -13.15 -13.48 6.57
C THR A 74 -13.96 -12.39 5.86
N MET A 75 -13.23 -11.61 5.07
CA MET A 75 -13.75 -10.52 4.25
C MET A 75 -13.09 -10.59 2.86
N PRO A 76 -13.53 -11.47 1.96
CA PRO A 76 -13.06 -11.46 0.58
C PRO A 76 -13.43 -10.19 -0.18
N ALA A 77 -12.50 -9.71 -1.02
CA ALA A 77 -12.67 -8.57 -1.92
C ALA A 77 -11.82 -8.77 -3.18
N ASP A 78 -12.45 -8.86 -4.35
CA ASP A 78 -11.79 -8.97 -5.68
C ASP A 78 -10.69 -10.05 -5.76
N GLY A 79 -10.95 -11.24 -5.21
CA GLY A 79 -10.00 -12.36 -5.21
C GLY A 79 -8.95 -12.31 -4.08
N LEU A 80 -8.93 -11.26 -3.28
CA LEU A 80 -8.14 -11.18 -2.05
C LEU A 80 -8.99 -11.67 -0.87
N GLU A 81 -8.40 -12.44 0.05
CA GLU A 81 -9.11 -12.98 1.21
C GLU A 81 -8.52 -12.42 2.51
N PHE A 82 -9.19 -11.43 3.09
CA PHE A 82 -8.76 -10.85 4.35
C PHE A 82 -9.34 -11.64 5.53
N THR A 83 -8.49 -12.12 6.44
CA THR A 83 -8.88 -12.83 7.65
C THR A 83 -9.06 -11.85 8.80
N ARG A 84 -10.16 -11.97 9.55
CA ARG A 84 -10.40 -11.17 10.75
C ARG A 84 -9.38 -11.53 11.82
N ILE A 85 -8.70 -10.53 12.37
CA ILE A 85 -7.74 -10.73 13.43
C ILE A 85 -8.45 -10.71 14.78
N PRO A 86 -8.24 -11.72 15.65
CA PRO A 86 -8.78 -11.69 17.00
C PRO A 86 -8.27 -10.47 17.77
N PRO A 87 -9.09 -9.78 18.59
CA PRO A 87 -8.68 -8.59 19.34
C PRO A 87 -7.41 -8.79 20.19
N LYS A 88 -7.19 -10.00 20.70
CA LYS A 88 -5.99 -10.36 21.50
C LYS A 88 -4.69 -10.39 20.70
N SER A 89 -4.78 -10.49 19.38
CA SER A 89 -3.64 -10.61 18.46
C SER A 89 -3.29 -9.29 17.78
N VAL A 90 -4.12 -8.25 17.89
CA VAL A 90 -3.91 -6.95 17.26
C VAL A 90 -2.58 -6.31 17.69
N ASN A 91 -2.19 -6.47 18.96
CA ASN A 91 -0.93 -5.94 19.50
C ASN A 91 0.32 -6.65 18.94
N ASN A 92 0.16 -7.82 18.32
CA ASN A 92 1.26 -8.59 17.73
C ASN A 92 1.37 -8.36 16.22
N ILE A 93 0.43 -7.64 15.62
CA ILE A 93 0.57 -7.26 14.23
C ILE A 93 1.67 -6.19 14.19
N PRO A 94 2.72 -6.34 13.37
CA PRO A 94 3.64 -5.26 13.09
C PRO A 94 2.84 -4.18 12.37
N THR A 95 2.16 -3.34 13.14
CA THR A 95 1.65 -2.10 12.61
C THR A 95 2.88 -1.35 12.13
N THR A 96 2.86 -0.88 10.89
CA THR A 96 3.75 0.16 10.40
C THR A 96 3.45 1.46 11.14
N GLU A 97 3.25 1.41 12.47
CA GLU A 97 2.99 2.50 13.38
C GLU A 97 4.05 3.55 13.13
N ARG A 98 3.68 4.45 12.23
CA ARG A 98 4.24 5.76 12.03
C ARG A 98 5.76 5.70 11.97
N LEU A 99 6.29 5.11 10.90
CA LEU A 99 7.48 5.70 10.31
C LEU A 99 7.09 7.12 9.88
N LEU A 100 7.09 8.05 10.84
CA LEU A 100 7.03 9.46 10.58
C LEU A 100 8.31 9.75 9.83
N VAL A 101 8.19 9.82 8.52
CA VAL A 101 9.25 10.29 7.64
C VAL A 101 9.60 11.68 8.18
N PRO A 102 10.81 11.88 8.75
CA PRO A 102 11.18 13.17 9.30
C PRO A 102 11.10 14.21 8.19
N ASN A 103 10.64 15.42 8.52
CA ASN A 103 10.65 16.52 7.56
C ASN A 103 12.05 16.69 6.99
N LEU A 104 12.15 16.75 5.66
CA LEU A 104 13.40 17.01 4.99
C LEU A 104 13.91 18.42 5.31
N ASP A 105 14.97 18.52 6.11
CA ASP A 105 15.73 19.76 6.27
C ASP A 105 16.60 19.96 5.02
N LEU A 106 16.00 20.60 4.01
CA LEU A 106 16.61 20.83 2.69
C LEU A 106 17.42 22.14 2.69
N THR A 107 18.67 22.05 3.13
CA THR A 107 19.63 23.16 2.94
C THR A 107 20.00 23.29 1.46
N LEU A 108 20.41 24.50 1.02
CA LEU A 108 20.87 24.74 -0.36
C LEU A 108 21.96 23.75 -0.80
N LYS A 109 22.88 23.39 0.10
CA LYS A 109 23.94 22.42 -0.19
C LYS A 109 23.39 21.00 -0.44
N LYS A 110 22.37 20.59 0.32
CA LYS A 110 21.69 19.30 0.10
C LYS A 110 20.92 19.31 -1.21
N GLU A 111 20.19 20.38 -1.48
CA GLU A 111 19.40 20.55 -2.70
C GLU A 111 20.27 20.44 -3.96
N VAL A 112 21.39 21.17 -4.01
CA VAL A 112 22.33 21.09 -5.14
C VAL A 112 22.88 19.67 -5.30
N ALA A 113 23.32 19.03 -4.21
CA ALA A 113 23.87 17.68 -4.28
C ALA A 113 22.82 16.64 -4.72
N PHE A 114 21.58 16.75 -4.25
CA PHE A 114 20.49 15.87 -4.67
C PHE A 114 20.05 16.13 -6.10
N ALA A 115 20.02 17.38 -6.55
CA ALA A 115 19.74 17.74 -7.93
C ALA A 115 20.80 17.17 -8.90
N GLU A 116 22.09 17.27 -8.56
CA GLU A 116 23.19 16.69 -9.34
C GLU A 116 23.10 15.16 -9.42
N LEU A 117 22.82 14.51 -8.29
CA LEU A 117 22.62 13.05 -8.27
C LEU A 117 21.41 12.65 -9.12
N LEU A 118 20.28 13.34 -8.97
CA LEU A 118 19.08 13.10 -9.78
C LEU A 118 19.34 13.32 -11.27
N GLN A 119 20.06 14.38 -11.65
CA GLN A 119 20.43 14.62 -13.05
C GLN A 119 21.30 13.47 -13.58
N THR A 120 22.20 12.93 -12.76
CA THR A 120 22.98 11.75 -13.11
C THR A 120 22.05 10.55 -13.38
N LEU A 121 21.05 10.32 -12.52
CA LEU A 121 20.05 9.26 -12.70
C LEU A 121 19.29 9.36 -14.01
N MET A 122 18.81 10.56 -14.35
CA MET A 122 18.05 10.79 -15.58
C MET A 122 18.85 10.57 -16.86
N ASN A 123 20.19 10.49 -16.76
CA ASN A 123 21.10 10.29 -17.90
C ASN A 123 21.73 8.88 -17.92
N ILE A 124 21.49 8.04 -16.92
CA ILE A 124 21.96 6.66 -16.90
C ILE A 124 21.00 5.80 -17.74
N ALA A 125 21.53 4.80 -18.46
CA ALA A 125 20.70 3.85 -19.18
C ALA A 125 19.78 3.07 -18.22
N ASP A 126 18.55 2.81 -18.65
CA ASP A 126 17.50 2.14 -17.86
C ASP A 126 17.99 0.89 -17.12
N GLY A 127 17.58 0.74 -15.85
CA GLY A 127 17.81 -0.46 -15.04
C GLY A 127 19.19 -0.55 -14.36
N ASN A 128 20.06 0.45 -14.50
CA ASN A 128 21.36 0.45 -13.82
C ASN A 128 21.28 0.87 -12.35
N TRP A 129 22.28 0.42 -11.58
CA TRP A 129 22.45 0.79 -10.18
C TRP A 129 22.83 2.25 -9.99
N ILE A 130 22.34 2.82 -8.89
CA ILE A 130 22.68 4.17 -8.43
C ILE A 130 23.85 4.08 -7.46
N ASP A 131 25.00 4.65 -7.83
CA ASP A 131 26.10 4.81 -6.89
C ASP A 131 25.86 6.00 -5.94
N TYR A 132 25.22 5.71 -4.82
CA TYR A 132 24.91 6.69 -3.80
C TYR A 132 26.15 6.98 -2.92
N HIS A 133 26.85 8.06 -3.22
CA HIS A 133 28.09 8.48 -2.56
C HIS A 133 27.94 9.72 -1.67
N LEU A 134 26.74 10.30 -1.59
CA LEU A 134 26.50 11.53 -0.83
C LEU A 134 26.61 11.27 0.69
N PRO A 135 27.11 12.23 1.48
CA PRO A 135 27.24 12.10 2.93
C PRO A 135 25.91 12.27 3.69
N TYR A 136 24.78 12.15 3.00
CA TYR A 136 23.44 12.34 3.54
C TYR A 136 22.69 11.00 3.60
N PRO A 137 21.74 10.80 4.53
CA PRO A 137 20.95 9.58 4.56
C PRO A 137 20.18 9.33 3.24
N LYS A 138 20.19 8.09 2.74
CA LYS A 138 19.50 7.73 1.47
C LYS A 138 18.01 8.10 1.47
N HIS A 139 17.35 7.99 2.62
CA HIS A 139 15.93 8.33 2.73
C HIS A 139 15.65 9.81 2.47
N GLU A 140 16.59 10.72 2.74
CA GLU A 140 16.44 12.15 2.44
C GLU A 140 16.45 12.41 0.93
N PHE A 141 17.32 11.71 0.19
CA PHE A 141 17.32 11.76 -1.27
C PHE A 141 16.03 11.18 -1.86
N ILE A 142 15.55 10.05 -1.33
CA ILE A 142 14.26 9.48 -1.73
C ILE A 142 13.12 10.49 -1.52
N GLN A 143 13.07 11.16 -0.35
CA GLN A 143 12.08 12.22 -0.09
C GLN A 143 12.20 13.39 -1.09
N TYR A 144 13.42 13.86 -1.36
CA TYR A 144 13.68 14.93 -2.33
C TYR A 144 13.14 14.57 -3.71
N VAL A 145 13.44 13.35 -4.18
CA VAL A 145 13.02 12.85 -5.49
C VAL A 145 11.50 12.63 -5.56
N SER A 146 10.89 12.08 -4.50
CA SER A 146 9.42 11.94 -4.40
C SER A 146 8.70 13.27 -4.56
N ALA A 147 9.27 14.36 -4.05
CA ALA A 147 8.68 15.70 -4.13
C ALA A 147 8.74 16.33 -5.54
N GLN A 148 9.46 15.72 -6.50
CA GLN A 148 9.57 16.24 -7.86
C GLN A 148 8.48 15.70 -8.80
N ASP A 149 7.70 14.70 -8.38
CA ASP A 149 6.65 14.04 -9.19
C ASP A 149 7.13 13.46 -10.54
N ILE A 150 8.41 13.09 -10.65
CA ILE A 150 9.04 12.58 -11.89
C ILE A 150 9.32 11.07 -11.89
N VAL A 151 9.18 10.40 -10.74
CA VAL A 151 9.43 8.95 -10.60
C VAL A 151 8.32 8.28 -9.81
N ILE A 152 8.21 6.96 -9.98
CA ILE A 152 7.37 6.09 -9.16
C ILE A 152 8.30 5.10 -8.45
N PHE A 153 8.15 4.98 -7.13
CA PHE A 153 8.89 4.01 -6.33
C PHE A 153 8.13 2.68 -6.28
N HIS A 154 8.85 1.60 -6.53
CA HIS A 154 8.37 0.24 -6.33
C HIS A 154 9.34 -0.51 -5.42
N SER A 155 8.80 -1.20 -4.42
CA SER A 155 9.55 -2.15 -3.59
C SER A 155 9.21 -3.56 -4.00
N SER A 156 10.18 -4.47 -3.90
CA SER A 156 9.95 -5.91 -3.93
C SER A 156 10.49 -6.51 -2.64
N ASN A 157 9.75 -7.46 -2.07
CA ASN A 157 10.22 -8.30 -0.98
C ASN A 157 10.98 -9.55 -1.48
N ASN A 158 11.05 -9.75 -2.79
CA ASN A 158 11.82 -10.83 -3.39
C ASN A 158 13.31 -10.45 -3.42
N THR A 159 14.10 -11.15 -2.60
CA THR A 159 15.56 -10.96 -2.48
C THR A 159 16.34 -11.49 -3.68
N ASP A 160 15.70 -12.29 -4.53
CA ASP A 160 16.33 -12.97 -5.67
C ASP A 160 16.17 -12.14 -6.97
N ILE A 161 15.77 -10.87 -6.87
CA ILE A 161 15.71 -9.97 -8.03
C ILE A 161 17.11 -9.46 -8.35
N ASP A 162 17.68 -9.99 -9.42
CA ASP A 162 18.96 -9.54 -9.95
C ASP A 162 18.84 -8.36 -10.93
N ILE A 163 17.66 -8.18 -11.57
CA ILE A 163 17.41 -7.16 -12.59
C ILE A 163 16.04 -6.50 -12.36
N PHE A 164 16.02 -5.18 -12.17
CA PHE A 164 14.79 -4.39 -12.21
C PHE A 164 14.58 -3.85 -13.63
N THR A 165 13.54 -4.32 -14.31
CA THR A 165 13.15 -3.75 -15.61
C THR A 165 12.03 -2.73 -15.38
N PRO A 166 12.21 -1.45 -15.72
CA PRO A 166 11.17 -0.45 -15.55
C PRO A 166 9.94 -0.79 -16.41
N VAL A 167 8.77 -0.81 -15.77
CA VAL A 167 7.47 -0.91 -16.43
C VAL A 167 6.81 0.47 -16.47
N ARG A 168 6.08 0.79 -17.53
CA ARG A 168 5.50 2.14 -17.69
C ARG A 168 4.26 2.33 -16.82
N LYS A 169 3.59 1.24 -16.43
CA LYS A 169 2.40 1.24 -15.58
C LYS A 169 2.35 -0.01 -14.70
N SER A 170 1.84 0.10 -13.48
CA SER A 170 1.69 -1.03 -12.54
C SER A 170 0.80 -2.17 -13.05
N ILE A 171 -0.05 -1.91 -14.05
CA ILE A 171 -0.90 -2.92 -14.71
C ILE A 171 -0.08 -3.89 -15.59
N GLU A 172 1.13 -3.49 -16.02
CA GLU A 172 2.03 -4.33 -16.82
C GLU A 172 2.68 -5.45 -15.98
N LEU A 173 2.55 -5.44 -14.65
CA LEU A 173 3.02 -6.54 -13.77
C LEU A 173 2.24 -7.85 -13.99
N GLY A 174 1.04 -7.79 -14.55
CA GLY A 174 0.23 -8.96 -14.92
C GLY A 174 0.43 -9.45 -16.35
N ASP A 175 1.21 -8.72 -17.16
CA ASP A 175 1.39 -9.03 -18.58
C ASP A 175 2.48 -10.09 -18.77
N LYS A 176 2.05 -11.30 -19.16
CA LYS A 176 2.95 -12.43 -19.46
C LYS A 176 3.45 -12.44 -20.91
N THR A 177 3.13 -11.42 -21.72
CA THR A 177 3.45 -11.39 -23.16
C THR A 177 4.87 -10.90 -23.49
N GLY A 178 5.73 -10.73 -22.48
CA GLY A 178 7.18 -10.60 -22.69
C GLY A 178 7.73 -9.18 -22.66
N GLN A 179 7.00 -8.20 -22.09
CA GLN A 179 7.53 -6.89 -21.76
C GLN A 179 7.07 -6.48 -20.35
N GLY A 180 7.97 -6.63 -19.37
CA GLY A 180 7.72 -6.37 -17.95
C GLY A 180 8.06 -7.59 -17.08
N ASN A 181 8.57 -7.34 -15.86
CA ASN A 181 9.12 -8.27 -14.84
C ASN A 181 8.77 -9.77 -14.97
N LEU A 182 9.31 -10.41 -15.99
CA LEU A 182 9.31 -11.85 -16.20
C LEU A 182 10.75 -12.32 -16.09
N GLN A 183 11.17 -12.61 -14.86
CA GLN A 183 12.11 -13.67 -14.51
C GLN A 183 12.49 -13.53 -13.03
N ALA A 184 11.53 -13.84 -12.16
CA ALA A 184 11.87 -14.45 -10.88
C ALA A 184 11.38 -15.90 -10.99
N THR A 185 12.29 -16.79 -11.38
CA THR A 185 12.14 -18.24 -11.19
C THR A 185 12.65 -18.63 -9.82
#